data_AF-A0A0E0BT53-F1
#
_entry.id   AF-A0A0E0BT53-F1
#
_cell.length_a   1.000
_cell.length_b   1.000
_cell.length_c   1.000
_cell.angle_alpha   90.00
_cell.angle_beta   90.00
_cell.angle_gamma   90.00
#
_symmetry.space_group_name_H-M   'P 1'
#
loop_
_entity.id
_entity.type
_entity.pdbx_description
1 polymer ?
#
loop_
_entity_poly.entity_id
_entity_poly.type
_entity_poly.pdbx_seq_one_letter_code
_entity_poly.pdbx_strand_id
1 'polypeptide(L)'
;MGGSSIGEGTLSLGDFVASAKALIEKWKVIDVEDSLPDWQWKPCGKTGVPSEEEGYLALEGVYRNPGGRHEQIGDSSNFDDADIVSDDAWAQSSSECVHIYDYHVVYSFSYKVPVLYFQGHQAGGQLLTLDEIKEDLPSHSLKLLGESKWTFITWEEHPHFSRPWFTLHPCGTSDCMKLLLEGVENKDQHVQYLPAWLSVVGQAVGLKIPLELYGNL
;
A
#
# COMPACT_ATOMS: atom_id res chain seq x y z
N MET A 1 -1.89 -32.00 9.39
CA MET A 1 -3.10 -31.43 10.03
C MET A 1 -2.87 -29.94 10.16
N GLY A 2 -3.28 -29.15 9.17
CA GLY A 2 -3.20 -27.69 9.21
C GLY A 2 -4.57 -27.14 9.57
N GLY A 3 -4.75 -26.72 10.82
CA GLY A 3 -5.93 -25.97 11.22
C GLY A 3 -5.83 -24.55 10.67
N SER A 4 -6.94 -24.01 10.17
CA SER A 4 -7.03 -22.62 9.71
C SER A 4 -6.76 -21.69 10.89
N SER A 5 -5.65 -20.93 10.83
CA SER A 5 -5.20 -20.02 11.90
C SER A 5 -5.79 -18.61 11.79
N ILE A 6 -6.80 -18.44 10.94
CA ILE A 6 -7.39 -17.15 10.59
C ILE A 6 -8.14 -16.52 11.76
N GLY A 7 -8.72 -17.35 12.64
CA GLY A 7 -9.29 -16.88 13.91
C GLY A 7 -8.24 -16.25 14.85
N GLU A 8 -6.96 -16.56 14.67
CA GLU A 8 -5.84 -15.92 15.37
C GLU A 8 -5.30 -14.69 14.60
N GLY A 9 -6.00 -14.22 13.57
CA GLY A 9 -5.56 -13.13 12.70
C GLY A 9 -4.32 -13.45 11.87
N THR A 10 -3.92 -14.72 11.81
CA THR A 10 -2.75 -15.18 11.04
C THR A 10 -3.19 -15.98 9.82
N LEU A 11 -2.33 -16.05 8.81
CA LEU A 11 -2.60 -16.67 7.53
C LEU A 11 -1.55 -17.74 7.24
N SER A 12 -1.96 -18.91 6.73
CA SER A 12 -0.99 -19.88 6.21
C SER A 12 -0.42 -19.41 4.86
N LEU A 13 0.72 -19.95 4.42
CA LEU A 13 1.25 -19.64 3.09
C LEU A 13 0.27 -20.02 1.98
N GLY A 14 -0.41 -21.16 2.10
CA GLY A 14 -1.42 -21.58 1.12
C GLY A 14 -2.62 -20.63 1.06
N ASP A 15 -3.10 -20.19 2.23
CA ASP A 15 -4.20 -19.22 2.31
C ASP A 15 -3.77 -17.84 1.80
N PHE A 16 -2.50 -17.44 2.03
CA PHE A 16 -1.91 -16.23 1.45
C PHE A 16 -1.94 -16.28 -0.07
N VAL A 17 -1.46 -17.37 -0.67
CA VAL A 17 -1.47 -17.55 -2.13
C VAL A 17 -2.89 -17.56 -2.67
N ALA A 18 -3.83 -18.22 -2.00
CA ALA A 18 -5.24 -18.27 -2.40
C ALA A 18 -5.89 -16.87 -2.35
N SER A 19 -5.68 -16.15 -1.24
CA SER A 19 -6.17 -14.77 -1.07
C SER A 19 -5.55 -13.83 -2.11
N ALA A 20 -4.28 -14.03 -2.45
CA ALA A 20 -3.56 -13.22 -3.43
C ALA A 20 -4.13 -13.39 -4.84
N LYS A 21 -4.40 -14.62 -5.25
CA LYS A 21 -5.05 -14.92 -6.53
C LYS A 21 -6.44 -14.28 -6.60
N ALA A 22 -7.23 -14.42 -5.54
CA ALA A 22 -8.56 -13.82 -5.49
C ALA A 22 -8.53 -12.28 -5.49
N LEU A 23 -7.55 -11.66 -4.83
CA LEU A 23 -7.35 -10.22 -4.88
C LEU A 23 -7.09 -9.74 -6.32
N ILE A 24 -6.19 -10.40 -7.04
CA ILE A 24 -5.89 -10.08 -8.45
C ILE A 24 -7.14 -10.21 -9.33
N GLU A 25 -7.90 -11.30 -9.17
CA GLU A 25 -9.13 -11.53 -9.94
C GLU A 25 -10.18 -10.45 -9.68
N LYS A 26 -10.39 -10.08 -8.41
CA LYS A 26 -11.32 -9.01 -8.04
C LYS A 26 -10.86 -7.64 -8.56
N TRP A 27 -9.56 -7.33 -8.44
CA TRP A 27 -9.00 -6.04 -8.88
C TRP A 27 -9.26 -5.77 -10.36
N LYS A 28 -9.12 -6.79 -11.22
CA LYS A 28 -9.33 -6.66 -12.67
C LYS A 28 -10.75 -6.31 -13.09
N VAL A 29 -11.74 -6.60 -12.25
CA VAL A 29 -13.16 -6.37 -12.55
C VAL A 29 -13.60 -4.97 -12.11
N ILE A 30 -12.81 -4.31 -11.26
CA ILE A 30 -13.13 -2.99 -10.75
C ILE A 30 -12.61 -1.96 -11.74
N ASP A 31 -13.49 -1.05 -12.15
CA ASP A 31 -13.10 0.11 -12.93
C ASP A 31 -12.45 1.12 -11.97
N VAL A 32 -11.12 1.06 -11.87
CA VAL A 32 -10.36 1.90 -10.94
C VAL A 32 -10.21 3.28 -11.56
N GLU A 33 -10.94 4.26 -11.02
CA GLU A 33 -11.07 5.64 -11.53
C GLU A 33 -9.74 6.40 -11.76
N ASP A 34 -8.60 5.87 -11.29
CA ASP A 34 -7.28 6.55 -11.29
C ASP A 34 -6.17 5.82 -12.08
N SER A 35 -6.49 4.90 -13.00
CA SER A 35 -5.48 4.19 -13.82
C SER A 35 -4.39 3.46 -12.99
N LEU A 36 -4.76 2.95 -11.81
CA LEU A 36 -3.81 2.15 -11.03
C LEU A 36 -3.41 0.91 -11.84
N PRO A 37 -2.15 0.50 -11.78
CA PRO A 37 -1.70 -0.74 -12.40
C PRO A 37 -2.43 -1.95 -11.80
N ASP A 38 -2.35 -3.07 -12.50
CA ASP A 38 -2.88 -4.34 -11.97
C ASP A 38 -1.92 -4.95 -10.96
N TRP A 39 -2.48 -5.53 -9.89
CA TRP A 39 -1.72 -6.45 -9.05
C TRP A 39 -1.28 -7.68 -9.86
N GLN A 40 -0.02 -8.06 -9.70
CA GLN A 40 0.57 -9.21 -10.37
C GLN A 40 1.23 -10.14 -9.36
N TRP A 41 1.05 -11.44 -9.54
CA TRP A 41 1.81 -12.44 -8.80
C TRP A 41 3.20 -12.60 -9.44
N LYS A 42 4.26 -12.41 -8.65
CA LYS A 42 5.64 -12.63 -9.06
C LYS A 42 6.18 -13.90 -8.40
N PRO A 43 6.35 -15.00 -9.15
CA PRO A 43 6.98 -16.22 -8.66
C PRO A 43 8.42 -15.95 -8.25
N CYS A 44 8.85 -16.49 -7.11
CA CYS A 44 10.25 -16.46 -6.67
C CYS A 44 10.64 -17.81 -6.10
N GLY A 45 11.46 -18.56 -6.85
CA GLY A 45 12.00 -19.84 -6.38
C GLY A 45 13.42 -19.67 -5.82
N LYS A 46 13.66 -20.22 -4.62
CA LYS A 46 15.00 -20.24 -4.00
C LYS A 46 16.05 -21.04 -4.81
N THR A 47 15.61 -21.86 -5.77
CA THR A 47 16.45 -22.77 -6.56
C THR A 47 16.63 -22.33 -8.02
N GLY A 48 16.19 -21.12 -8.39
CA GLY A 48 16.24 -20.63 -9.78
C GLY A 48 15.17 -21.24 -10.70
N VAL A 49 14.30 -22.10 -10.17
CA VAL A 49 13.08 -22.57 -10.86
C VAL A 49 11.89 -21.80 -10.28
N PRO A 50 11.10 -21.07 -11.08
CA PRO A 50 9.88 -20.42 -10.61
C PRO A 50 8.94 -21.45 -9.97
N SER A 51 8.56 -21.23 -8.70
CA SER A 51 7.50 -21.99 -8.04
C SER A 51 6.23 -21.15 -8.06
N GLU A 52 5.09 -21.73 -8.44
CA GLU A 52 3.80 -21.03 -8.36
C GLU A 52 3.33 -20.82 -6.92
N GLU A 53 3.92 -21.53 -5.95
CA GLU A 53 3.57 -21.49 -4.53
C GLU A 53 4.47 -20.54 -3.72
N GLU A 54 5.68 -20.25 -4.21
CA GLU A 54 6.60 -19.30 -3.58
C GLU A 54 6.67 -18.04 -4.43
N GLY A 55 6.21 -16.91 -3.89
CA GLY A 55 6.17 -15.64 -4.60
C GLY A 55 5.61 -14.52 -3.74
N TYR A 56 5.42 -13.38 -4.37
CA TYR A 56 4.87 -12.18 -3.75
C TYR A 56 3.93 -11.46 -4.72
N LEU A 57 3.04 -10.63 -4.18
CA LEU A 57 2.22 -9.74 -4.99
C LEU A 57 2.97 -8.44 -5.25
N ALA A 58 2.87 -7.93 -6.47
CA ALA A 58 3.47 -6.68 -6.87
C ALA A 58 2.44 -5.74 -7.53
N LEU A 59 2.49 -4.48 -7.13
CA LEU A 59 1.79 -3.36 -7.75
C LEU A 59 2.85 -2.28 -8.02
N GLU A 60 3.33 -2.22 -9.25
CA GLU A 60 4.47 -1.39 -9.65
C GLU A 60 4.04 -0.31 -10.63
N GLY A 61 4.69 0.85 -10.59
CA GLY A 61 4.38 1.95 -11.50
C GLY A 61 3.18 2.80 -11.08
N VAL A 62 2.89 2.90 -9.79
CA VAL A 62 1.81 3.77 -9.28
C VAL A 62 2.25 5.23 -9.32
N TYR A 63 1.66 6.01 -10.21
CA TYR A 63 1.99 7.43 -10.35
C TYR A 63 1.35 8.29 -9.25
N ARG A 64 2.12 9.23 -8.72
CA ARG A 64 1.66 10.29 -7.81
C ARG A 64 2.18 11.64 -8.24
N ASN A 65 1.29 12.63 -8.12
CA ASN A 65 1.62 14.04 -8.32
C ASN A 65 1.66 14.74 -6.96
N PRO A 66 2.86 15.06 -6.43
CA PRO A 66 3.03 15.76 -5.15
C PRO A 66 2.35 17.14 -5.14
N GLY A 67 2.17 17.73 -6.32
CA GLY A 67 1.58 19.06 -6.52
C GLY A 67 0.09 19.10 -6.81
N GLY A 68 -0.59 17.94 -6.87
CA GLY A 68 -2.04 17.87 -7.06
C GLY A 68 -2.75 18.32 -5.80
N ARG A 69 -2.80 19.63 -5.54
CA ARG A 69 -3.68 20.20 -4.52
C ARG A 69 -5.07 19.63 -4.76
N HIS A 70 -5.58 18.92 -3.77
CA HIS A 70 -6.99 18.59 -3.64
C HIS A 70 -7.76 19.91 -3.83
N GLU A 71 -8.41 20.10 -4.99
CA GLU A 71 -9.35 21.20 -5.20
C GLU A 71 -10.51 20.99 -4.23
N GLN A 72 -10.36 21.51 -3.01
CA GLN A 72 -11.48 21.76 -2.15
C GLN A 72 -12.29 22.87 -2.79
N ILE A 73 -13.38 22.48 -3.42
CA ILE A 73 -14.45 23.37 -3.86
C ILE A 73 -14.98 24.10 -2.62
N GLY A 74 -14.68 25.40 -2.56
CA GLY A 74 -15.54 26.47 -2.07
C GLY A 74 -15.94 26.48 -0.59
N ASP A 75 -15.37 27.43 0.16
CA ASP A 75 -16.23 28.53 0.62
C ASP A 75 -15.45 29.86 0.66
N SER A 76 -16.06 30.85 0.05
CA SER A 76 -15.56 32.20 -0.15
C SER A 76 -16.01 33.11 0.98
N SER A 77 -15.08 33.82 1.63
CA SER A 77 -15.23 35.27 1.92
C SER A 77 -14.08 35.83 2.79
N ASN A 78 -13.32 36.75 2.19
CA ASN A 78 -13.07 38.13 2.64
C ASN A 78 -11.62 38.63 2.53
N PHE A 79 -11.53 39.70 1.74
CA PHE A 79 -10.56 40.78 1.59
C PHE A 79 -9.56 41.02 2.73
N ASP A 80 -8.28 41.25 2.37
CA ASP A 80 -7.71 42.61 2.46
C ASP A 80 -6.39 42.78 1.68
N ASP A 81 -6.17 44.05 1.37
CA ASP A 81 -5.18 44.78 0.60
C ASP A 81 -3.71 44.67 1.09
N ALA A 82 -2.74 44.59 0.17
CA ALA A 82 -1.56 45.47 0.09
C ALA A 82 -0.38 44.87 -0.73
N ASP A 83 0.14 45.72 -1.62
CA ASP A 83 1.31 45.63 -2.49
C ASP A 83 2.62 45.19 -1.78
N ILE A 84 3.27 44.13 -2.27
CA ILE A 84 4.73 43.94 -2.14
C ILE A 84 5.28 43.39 -3.47
N VAL A 85 6.01 44.25 -4.19
CA VAL A 85 6.89 43.89 -5.29
C VAL A 85 8.25 43.50 -4.72
N SER A 86 8.69 42.25 -4.93
CA SER A 86 10.09 41.80 -4.84
C SER A 86 10.18 40.49 -5.62
N ASP A 87 10.58 40.53 -6.88
CA ASP A 87 11.97 40.43 -7.38
C ASP A 87 12.52 38.99 -7.31
N ASP A 88 13.12 38.59 -8.43
CA ASP A 88 13.67 37.28 -8.79
C ASP A 88 12.68 36.11 -8.97
N ALA A 89 12.03 36.14 -10.14
CA ALA A 89 11.49 34.97 -10.82
C ALA A 89 12.61 33.95 -11.12
N TRP A 90 13.01 33.18 -10.10
CA TRP A 90 13.52 31.83 -10.31
C TRP A 90 12.36 31.01 -10.85
N ALA A 91 12.25 30.98 -12.18
CA ALA A 91 11.53 29.95 -12.89
C ALA A 91 12.20 28.61 -12.56
N GLN A 92 11.88 28.06 -11.38
CA GLN A 92 11.88 26.63 -11.22
C GLN A 92 10.91 26.15 -12.29
N SER A 93 11.48 25.63 -13.38
CA SER A 93 10.78 24.68 -14.22
C SER A 93 10.22 23.64 -13.25
N SER A 94 8.96 23.81 -12.83
CA SER A 94 8.16 22.80 -12.19
C SER A 94 7.92 21.76 -13.27
N SER A 95 9.00 21.04 -13.60
CA SER A 95 8.93 19.70 -14.14
C SER A 95 8.02 19.02 -13.13
N GLU A 96 6.78 18.77 -13.52
CA GLU A 96 5.81 18.08 -12.70
C GLU A 96 6.55 16.90 -12.07
N CYS A 97 6.84 16.98 -10.78
CA CYS A 97 7.76 16.04 -10.14
C CYS A 97 6.96 14.78 -9.88
N VAL A 98 6.72 14.03 -10.94
CA VAL A 98 5.95 12.79 -10.89
C VAL A 98 6.77 11.78 -10.11
N HIS A 99 6.18 11.28 -9.03
CA HIS A 99 6.72 10.19 -8.24
C HIS A 99 6.07 8.88 -8.67
N ILE A 100 6.87 7.83 -8.74
CA ILE A 100 6.45 6.49 -9.16
C ILE A 100 6.68 5.54 -7.99
N TYR A 101 5.63 4.84 -7.57
CA TYR A 101 5.66 3.96 -6.42
C TYR A 101 5.53 2.49 -6.83
N ASP A 102 6.29 1.66 -6.13
CA ASP A 102 6.21 0.20 -6.19
C ASP A 102 5.81 -0.34 -4.83
N TYR A 103 4.86 -1.27 -4.82
CA TYR A 103 4.35 -1.94 -3.63
C TYR A 103 4.45 -3.46 -3.79
N HIS A 104 5.08 -4.12 -2.83
CA HIS A 104 5.17 -5.57 -2.78
C HIS A 104 4.56 -6.12 -1.50
N VAL A 105 3.69 -7.13 -1.63
CA VAL A 105 3.15 -7.85 -0.48
C VAL A 105 3.81 -9.21 -0.39
N VAL A 106 4.58 -9.40 0.68
CA VAL A 106 5.37 -10.62 0.91
C VAL A 106 4.85 -11.34 2.15
N TYR A 107 4.83 -12.66 2.11
CA TYR A 107 4.46 -13.47 3.27
C TYR A 107 5.61 -13.54 4.30
N SER A 108 5.33 -13.17 5.55
CA SER A 108 6.27 -13.38 6.66
C SER A 108 6.07 -14.74 7.28
N PHE A 109 7.07 -15.62 7.18
CA PHE A 109 7.05 -16.92 7.85
C PHE A 109 7.10 -16.82 9.39
N SER A 110 7.77 -15.78 9.91
CA SER A 110 7.92 -15.56 11.35
C SER A 110 6.61 -15.09 12.00
N TYR A 111 5.94 -14.12 11.37
CA TYR A 111 4.69 -13.55 11.89
C TYR A 111 3.44 -14.26 11.36
N LYS A 112 3.57 -15.04 10.28
CA LYS A 112 2.46 -15.71 9.58
C LYS A 112 1.39 -14.72 9.10
N VAL A 113 1.84 -13.59 8.55
CA VAL A 113 0.99 -12.50 8.04
C VAL A 113 1.62 -11.90 6.78
N PRO A 114 0.85 -11.21 5.94
CA PRO A 114 1.38 -10.37 4.87
C PRO A 114 2.17 -9.17 5.42
N VAL A 115 3.20 -8.76 4.68
CA VAL A 115 4.04 -7.59 4.95
C VAL A 115 4.08 -6.73 3.70
N LEU A 116 3.78 -5.43 3.85
CA LEU A 116 3.81 -4.48 2.74
C LEU A 116 5.18 -3.81 2.68
N TYR A 117 5.94 -4.11 1.63
CA TYR A 117 7.14 -3.38 1.24
C TYR A 117 6.76 -2.33 0.20
N PHE A 118 7.38 -1.15 0.27
CA PHE A 118 7.19 -0.11 -0.72
C PHE A 118 8.43 0.75 -0.90
N GLN A 119 8.51 1.39 -2.06
CA GLN A 119 9.51 2.40 -2.38
C GLN A 119 8.88 3.41 -3.34
N GLY A 120 9.38 4.63 -3.32
CA GLY A 120 9.04 5.65 -4.30
C GLY A 120 10.30 6.06 -5.07
N HIS A 121 10.12 6.43 -6.33
CA HIS A 121 11.17 6.93 -7.20
C HIS A 121 10.75 8.24 -7.84
N GLN A 122 11.69 9.15 -7.98
CA GLN A 122 11.54 10.30 -8.88
C GLN A 122 11.54 9.81 -10.33
N ALA A 123 11.02 10.61 -11.27
CA ALA A 123 11.06 10.31 -12.71
C ALA A 123 12.47 9.99 -13.25
N GLY A 124 13.53 10.47 -12.59
CA GLY A 124 14.94 10.16 -12.90
C GLY A 124 15.46 8.81 -12.37
N GLY A 125 14.63 8.03 -11.66
CA GLY A 125 15.00 6.74 -11.05
C GLY A 125 15.70 6.84 -9.69
N GLN A 126 15.81 8.04 -9.12
CA GLN A 126 16.33 8.24 -7.77
C GLN A 126 15.28 7.84 -6.73
N LEU A 127 15.68 7.03 -5.75
CA LEU A 127 14.83 6.63 -4.62
C LEU A 127 14.45 7.85 -3.77
N LEU A 128 13.17 7.93 -3.41
CA LEU A 128 12.64 8.90 -2.45
C LEU A 128 13.07 8.54 -1.03
N THR A 129 13.29 9.59 -0.25
CA THR A 129 13.48 9.54 1.20
C THR A 129 12.14 9.37 1.93
N LEU A 130 12.19 9.00 3.21
CA LEU A 130 10.96 8.86 4.01
C LEU A 130 10.18 10.17 4.13
N ASP A 131 10.88 11.30 4.17
CA ASP A 131 10.26 12.62 4.31
C ASP A 131 9.55 13.02 3.02
N GLU A 132 10.16 12.80 1.85
CA GLU A 132 9.51 12.99 0.55
C GLU A 132 8.27 12.08 0.40
N ILE A 133 8.36 10.82 0.82
CA ILE A 133 7.20 9.92 0.79
C ILE A 133 6.09 10.44 1.69
N LYS A 134 6.40 10.92 2.90
CA LYS A 134 5.41 11.49 3.83
C LYS A 134 4.75 12.73 3.26
N GLU A 135 5.47 13.56 2.53
CA GLU A 135 4.91 14.74 1.84
C GLU A 135 3.89 14.33 0.76
N ASP A 136 4.09 13.18 0.10
CA ASP A 136 3.14 12.61 -0.87
C ASP A 136 1.91 11.94 -0.22
N LEU A 137 1.94 11.68 1.09
CA LEU A 137 0.85 11.00 1.76
C LEU A 137 -0.31 11.95 2.04
N PRO A 138 -1.56 11.51 1.77
CA PRO A 138 -2.74 12.24 2.22
C PRO A 138 -2.70 12.52 3.74
N SER A 139 -3.32 13.62 4.17
CA SER A 139 -3.30 14.00 5.60
C SER A 139 -3.91 12.94 6.53
N HIS A 140 -4.87 12.13 6.04
CA HIS A 140 -5.43 11.03 6.82
C HIS A 140 -4.43 9.88 7.01
N SER A 141 -3.62 9.58 6.00
CA SER A 141 -2.54 8.59 6.07
C SER A 141 -1.49 9.00 7.09
N LEU A 142 -1.09 10.28 7.10
CA LEU A 142 -0.16 10.82 8.10
C LEU A 142 -0.70 10.72 9.53
N LYS A 143 -1.99 11.02 9.73
CA LYS A 143 -2.65 10.83 11.03
C LYS A 143 -2.67 9.36 11.43
N LEU A 144 -3.00 8.46 10.51
CA LEU A 144 -3.01 7.02 10.76
C LEU A 144 -1.61 6.53 11.17
N LEU A 145 -0.55 6.95 10.46
CA LEU A 145 0.84 6.63 10.82
C LEU A 145 1.25 7.18 12.20
N GLY A 146 0.71 8.32 12.60
CA GLY A 146 1.03 8.96 13.89
C GLY A 146 0.23 8.42 15.09
N GLU A 147 -1.02 7.99 14.86
CA GLU A 147 -1.95 7.59 15.92
C GLU A 147 -2.07 6.06 16.07
N SER A 148 -1.89 5.31 14.99
CA SER A 148 -2.01 3.85 15.00
C SER A 148 -0.78 3.19 15.60
N LYS A 149 -1.02 2.23 16.49
CA LYS A 149 0.03 1.38 17.05
C LYS A 149 0.55 0.33 16.06
N TRP A 150 -0.10 0.18 14.90
CA TRP A 150 0.11 -0.94 13.99
C TRP A 150 0.66 -0.55 12.62
N THR A 151 0.76 0.75 12.33
CA THR A 151 1.19 1.25 11.02
C THR A 151 2.35 2.22 11.16
N PHE A 152 3.50 1.74 11.66
CA PHE A 152 4.73 2.53 11.62
C PHE A 152 5.67 2.00 10.53
N ILE A 153 6.31 2.95 9.82
CA ILE A 153 7.21 2.66 8.72
C ILE A 153 8.61 2.37 9.28
N THR A 154 9.21 1.27 8.83
CA THR A 154 10.60 0.90 9.12
C THR A 154 11.33 0.54 7.82
N TRP A 155 12.64 0.31 7.92
CA TRP A 155 13.46 -0.21 6.84
C TRP A 155 13.74 -1.69 7.05
N GLU A 156 13.53 -2.51 6.03
CA GLU A 156 13.92 -3.92 6.02
C GLU A 156 14.50 -4.32 4.66
N GLU A 157 15.38 -5.32 4.64
CA GLU A 157 15.83 -5.91 3.39
C GLU A 157 14.68 -6.70 2.77
N HIS A 158 14.34 -6.38 1.53
CA HIS A 158 13.27 -7.11 0.85
C HIS A 158 13.70 -8.57 0.64
N PRO A 159 12.88 -9.59 0.97
CA PRO A 159 13.28 -11.01 0.91
C PRO A 159 13.74 -11.54 -0.46
N HIS A 160 13.61 -10.72 -1.51
CA HIS A 160 13.85 -11.07 -2.91
C HIS A 160 14.79 -10.06 -3.61
N PHE A 161 15.14 -8.96 -2.96
CA PHE A 161 16.05 -7.95 -3.51
C PHE A 161 17.13 -7.63 -2.46
N SER A 162 18.39 -7.55 -2.88
CA SER A 162 19.52 -7.24 -1.99
C SER A 162 19.63 -5.75 -1.64
N ARG A 163 18.51 -5.09 -1.38
CA ARG A 163 18.40 -3.65 -1.07
C ARG A 163 17.31 -3.39 -0.03
N PRO A 164 17.49 -2.37 0.82
CA PRO A 164 16.48 -2.00 1.81
C PRO A 164 15.28 -1.35 1.13
N TRP A 165 14.08 -1.72 1.58
CA TRP A 165 12.80 -1.14 1.21
C TRP A 165 12.13 -0.59 2.47
N PHE A 166 11.23 0.37 2.31
CA PHE A 166 10.33 0.74 3.39
C PHE A 166 9.32 -0.38 3.61
N THR A 167 8.93 -0.61 4.86
CA THR A 167 7.91 -1.59 5.20
C THR A 167 7.05 -1.11 6.36
N LEU A 168 5.79 -1.51 6.36
CA LEU A 168 4.94 -1.42 7.55
C LEU A 168 5.21 -2.63 8.44
N HIS A 169 5.68 -2.37 9.66
CA HIS A 169 6.11 -3.45 10.54
C HIS A 169 4.94 -4.39 10.91
N PRO A 170 5.11 -5.72 10.78
CA PRO A 170 3.99 -6.68 10.87
C PRO A 170 3.48 -6.99 12.28
N CYS A 171 4.06 -6.41 13.34
CA CYS A 171 3.72 -6.77 14.73
C CYS A 171 2.25 -6.56 15.09
N GLY A 172 1.60 -5.56 14.49
CA GLY A 172 0.19 -5.27 14.72
C GLY A 172 -0.77 -5.98 13.77
N THR A 173 -0.27 -6.67 12.74
CA THR A 173 -1.12 -7.19 11.66
C THR A 173 -2.06 -8.27 12.16
N SER A 174 -1.59 -9.20 13.00
CA SER A 174 -2.44 -10.28 13.51
C SER A 174 -3.61 -9.75 14.34
N ASP A 175 -3.35 -8.86 15.30
CA ASP A 175 -4.38 -8.23 16.12
C ASP A 175 -5.37 -7.40 15.29
N CYS A 176 -4.87 -6.66 14.30
CA CYS A 176 -5.71 -5.92 13.36
C CYS A 176 -6.65 -6.85 12.59
N MET A 177 -6.13 -7.95 12.07
CA MET A 177 -6.91 -8.89 11.25
C MET A 177 -7.92 -9.69 12.08
N LYS A 178 -7.67 -9.93 13.36
CA LYS A 178 -8.69 -10.50 14.27
C LYS A 178 -9.95 -9.65 14.32
N LEU A 179 -9.78 -8.32 14.39
CA LEU A 179 -10.90 -7.37 14.44
C LEU A 179 -11.59 -7.24 13.08
N LEU A 180 -10.81 -7.15 11.99
CA LEU A 180 -11.36 -6.99 10.65
C LEU A 180 -12.15 -8.20 10.15
N LEU A 181 -11.76 -9.40 10.59
CA LEU A 181 -12.40 -10.64 10.19
C LEU A 181 -13.43 -11.15 11.21
N GLU A 182 -13.73 -10.35 12.24
CA GLU A 182 -14.77 -10.67 13.22
C GLU A 182 -16.15 -10.63 12.52
N GLY A 183 -16.86 -11.77 12.55
CA GLY A 183 -18.19 -11.89 11.93
C GLY A 183 -18.22 -12.30 10.45
N VAL A 184 -17.06 -12.37 9.78
CA VAL A 184 -16.96 -12.91 8.40
C VAL A 184 -17.20 -14.41 8.41
N GLU A 185 -18.02 -14.93 7.48
CA GLU A 185 -18.26 -16.37 7.38
C GLU A 185 -16.97 -17.15 7.12
N ASN A 186 -16.77 -18.23 7.89
CA ASN A 186 -15.52 -19.00 7.95
C ASN A 186 -15.09 -19.58 6.58
N LYS A 187 -16.01 -19.77 5.64
CA LYS A 187 -15.72 -20.30 4.30
C LYS A 187 -14.95 -19.32 3.42
N ASP A 188 -15.17 -18.02 3.58
CA ASP A 188 -14.59 -16.99 2.71
C ASP A 188 -13.48 -16.18 3.41
N GLN A 189 -13.25 -16.44 4.70
CA GLN A 189 -12.33 -15.66 5.53
C GLN A 189 -10.89 -15.62 4.97
N HIS A 190 -10.42 -16.72 4.37
CA HIS A 190 -9.10 -16.78 3.73
C HIS A 190 -9.04 -15.94 2.44
N VAL A 191 -10.07 -16.00 1.61
CA VAL A 191 -10.19 -15.22 0.37
C VAL A 191 -10.25 -13.72 0.68
N GLN A 192 -10.95 -13.34 1.74
CA GLN A 192 -11.14 -11.94 2.14
C GLN A 192 -9.97 -11.36 2.96
N TYR A 193 -9.02 -12.18 3.39
CA TYR A 193 -7.93 -11.74 4.27
C TYR A 193 -7.11 -10.60 3.64
N LEU A 194 -6.55 -10.78 2.43
CA LEU A 194 -5.72 -9.75 1.80
C LEU A 194 -6.50 -8.49 1.39
N PRO A 195 -7.71 -8.58 0.80
CA PRO A 195 -8.54 -7.38 0.60
C PRO A 195 -8.77 -6.60 1.89
N ALA A 196 -9.22 -7.27 2.96
CA ALA A 196 -9.47 -6.63 4.25
C ALA A 196 -8.19 -6.03 4.85
N TRP A 197 -7.07 -6.75 4.81
CA TRP A 197 -5.78 -6.25 5.25
C TRP A 197 -5.34 -5.02 4.47
N LEU A 198 -5.41 -5.09 3.13
CA LEU A 198 -4.99 -4.02 2.20
C LEU A 198 -5.80 -2.75 2.42
N SER A 199 -7.05 -2.86 2.89
CA SER A 199 -7.88 -1.71 3.25
C SER A 199 -7.26 -0.80 4.29
N VAL A 200 -6.57 -1.38 5.26
CA VAL A 200 -5.97 -0.64 6.37
C VAL A 200 -4.56 -0.22 6.00
N VAL A 201 -3.74 -1.16 5.52
CA VAL A 201 -2.33 -0.86 5.21
C VAL A 201 -2.18 0.02 3.99
N GLY A 202 -3.07 -0.10 3.00
CA GLY A 202 -3.07 0.73 1.80
C GLY A 202 -3.31 2.19 2.15
N GLN A 203 -4.28 2.48 3.03
CA GLN A 203 -4.53 3.83 3.53
C GLN A 203 -3.32 4.42 4.26
N ALA A 204 -2.57 3.63 5.02
CA ALA A 204 -1.37 4.10 5.73
C ALA A 204 -0.25 4.56 4.78
N VAL A 205 -0.17 3.97 3.58
CA VAL A 205 0.80 4.36 2.54
C VAL A 205 0.16 5.20 1.43
N GLY A 206 -1.07 5.69 1.61
CA GLY A 206 -1.79 6.52 0.65
C GLY A 206 -2.23 5.80 -0.64
N LEU A 207 -2.19 4.47 -0.66
CA LEU A 207 -2.70 3.67 -1.77
C LEU A 207 -4.23 3.69 -1.71
N LYS A 208 -4.87 4.28 -2.73
CA LYS A 208 -6.33 4.30 -2.85
C LYS A 208 -6.82 2.90 -3.20
N ILE A 209 -7.55 2.28 -2.28
CA ILE A 209 -8.14 0.96 -2.49
C ILE A 209 -9.63 1.12 -2.81
N PRO A 210 -10.10 0.68 -3.99
CA PRO A 210 -11.52 0.76 -4.36
C PRO A 210 -12.41 0.03 -3.35
N LEU A 211 -13.58 0.61 -3.06
CA LEU A 211 -14.51 0.07 -2.07
C LEU A 211 -15.16 -1.25 -2.55
N GLU A 212 -15.20 -1.46 -3.85
CA GLU A 212 -15.74 -2.63 -4.53
C GLU A 212 -14.97 -3.91 -4.16
N LEU A 213 -13.71 -3.80 -3.72
CA LEU A 213 -12.96 -4.93 -3.17
C LEU A 213 -13.58 -5.50 -1.89
N TYR A 214 -14.37 -4.70 -1.17
CA TYR A 214 -15.05 -5.06 0.08
C TYR A 214 -16.48 -5.54 -0.10
N GLY A 215 -17.03 -5.53 -1.32
CA GLY A 215 -18.46 -5.71 -1.60
C GLY A 215 -19.10 -7.06 -1.21
N ASN A 216 -18.39 -7.93 -0.48
CA ASN A 216 -18.88 -9.21 0.04
C ASN A 216 -18.41 -9.49 1.48
N LEU A 217 -18.24 -8.46 2.33
CA LEU A 217 -18.06 -8.64 3.78
C LEU A 217 -19.41 -8.82 4.48
#